data_AF-A0A1V2YM25-F1
#
_entry.id   AF-A0A1V2YM25-F1
#
_cell.length_a   1.000
_cell.length_b   1.000
_cell.length_c   1.000
_cell.angle_alpha   90.00
_cell.angle_beta   90.00
_cell.angle_gamma   90.00
#
_symmetry.space_group_name_H-M   'P 1'
#
loop_
_entity.id
_entity.type
_entity.pdbx_description
1 polymer ?
#
loop_
_entity_poly.entity_id
_entity_poly.type
_entity_poly.pdbx_seq_one_letter_code
_entity_poly.pdbx_strand_id
1 'polypeptide(L)' 'MQPVGFILFLIGLTLLLFGKRIVIGRINLEEQDKEEFTFLVGGAIIAVKLAGIIILILGFLFLLL' A
#
# COMPACT_ATOMS: atom_id res chain seq x y z
N MET A 1 22.47 3.30 8.80
CA MET A 1 21.76 2.27 7.99
C MET A 1 21.06 2.86 6.77
N GLN A 2 21.65 3.92 6.20
CA GLN A 2 20.94 4.85 5.32
C GLN A 2 20.43 4.26 3.99
N PRO A 3 21.15 3.37 3.29
CA PRO A 3 20.63 2.77 2.06
C PRO A 3 19.37 1.93 2.30
N VAL A 4 19.34 1.18 3.42
CA VAL A 4 18.20 0.34 3.80
C VAL A 4 17.00 1.20 4.19
N GLY A 5 17.22 2.26 4.98
CA GLY A 5 16.19 3.22 5.33
C GLY A 5 15.59 3.93 4.11
N PHE A 6 16.43 4.32 3.15
CA PHE A 6 15.97 4.94 1.91
C PHE A 6 15.09 4.01 1.07
N ILE A 7 15.49 2.74 0.93
CA ILE A 7 14.70 1.73 0.21
C ILE A 7 13.35 1.50 0.90
N LEU A 8 13.35 1.32 2.22
CA LEU A 8 12.12 1.16 3.00
C LEU A 8 11.20 2.37 2.87
N PHE A 9 11.76 3.58 2.94
CA PHE A 9 11.00 4.80 2.79
C PHE A 9 10.33 4.89 1.40
N LEU A 10 11.05 4.55 0.33
CA LEU A 10 10.51 4.52 -1.03
C LEU A 10 9.43 3.44 -1.19
N ILE A 11 9.60 2.26 -0.60
CA ILE A 11 8.59 1.19 -0.62
C ILE A 11 7.33 1.65 0.10
N GLY A 12 7.46 2.21 1.30
CA GLY A 12 6.33 2.74 2.07
C GLY A 12 5.58 3.84 1.31
N LEU A 13 6.31 4.76 0.69
CA LEU A 13 5.73 5.83 -0.14
C LEU A 13 4.99 5.27 -1.37
N THR A 14 5.57 4.27 -2.02
CA THR A 14 4.96 3.60 -3.18
C THR A 14 3.66 2.91 -2.80
N LEU A 15 3.62 2.19 -1.67
CA LEU A 15 2.41 1.54 -1.18
C LEU A 15 1.31 2.54 -0.81
N LEU A 16 1.67 3.69 -0.24
CA LEU A 16 0.74 4.77 0.09
C LEU A 16 0.09 5.39 -1.16
N LEU A 17 0.89 5.70 -2.17
CA LEU A 17 0.44 6.37 -3.39
C LEU A 17 -0.25 5.41 -4.36
N PHE A 18 0.30 4.20 -4.53
CA PHE A 18 -0.15 3.24 -5.54
C PHE A 18 -0.96 2.07 -4.97
N GLY A 19 -1.17 1.98 -3.66
CA GLY A 19 -1.92 0.87 -3.03
C GLY A 19 -3.30 0.63 -3.66
N LYS A 20 -4.02 1.70 -4.03
CA LYS A 20 -5.30 1.58 -4.77
C LYS A 20 -5.12 0.89 -6.13
N ARG A 21 -4.08 1.26 -6.88
CA ARG A 21 -3.79 0.69 -8.20
C ARG A 21 -3.30 -0.75 -8.10
N ILE A 22 -2.51 -1.06 -7.07
CA ILE A 22 -2.00 -2.42 -6.81
C ILE A 22 -3.16 -3.38 -6.51
N VAL A 23 -4.12 -2.95 -5.69
CA VAL A 23 -5.26 -3.80 -5.30
C VAL A 23 -6.28 -3.95 -6.44
N ILE A 24 -6.59 -2.87 -7.17
CA ILE A 24 -7.64 -2.88 -8.21
C ILE A 24 -7.16 -3.44 -9.55
N GLY A 25 -5.88 -3.22 -9.91
CA GLY A 25 -5.40 -3.27 -11.29
C GLY A 25 -5.41 -4.64 -12.00
N ARG A 26 -5.89 -5.71 -11.37
CA ARG A 26 -5.85 -7.08 -11.92
C ARG A 26 -7.21 -7.74 -12.06
N ILE A 27 -8.31 -7.05 -11.78
CA ILE A 27 -9.59 -7.72 -11.51
C ILE A 27 -10.62 -7.30 -12.55
N ASN A 28 -10.92 -8.22 -13.47
CA ASN A 28 -12.09 -8.13 -14.35
C ASN A 28 -13.29 -8.64 -13.55
N LEU A 29 -14.15 -7.72 -13.13
CA LEU A 29 -15.35 -8.04 -12.37
C LEU A 29 -16.56 -8.06 -13.29
N GLU A 30 -17.30 -9.17 -13.24
CA GLU A 30 -18.65 -9.24 -13.78
C GLU A 30 -19.58 -8.34 -12.97
N GLU A 31 -20.60 -7.78 -13.62
CA GLU A 31 -21.42 -6.69 -13.06
C GLU A 31 -22.19 -7.04 -11.79
N GLN A 32 -22.48 -8.32 -11.55
CA GLN A 32 -23.27 -8.79 -10.41
C GLN A 32 -22.53 -8.76 -9.07
N ASP A 33 -21.20 -8.87 -9.06
CA ASP A 33 -20.41 -8.97 -7.82
C ASP A 33 -19.76 -7.63 -7.42
N LYS A 34 -20.02 -6.56 -8.16
CA LYS A 34 -19.32 -5.28 -8.01
C LYS A 34 -19.44 -4.68 -6.61
N GLU A 35 -20.60 -4.74 -5.95
CA GLU A 35 -20.77 -4.11 -4.62
C GLU A 35 -19.98 -4.82 -3.51
N GLU A 36 -20.15 -6.14 -3.38
CA GLU A 36 -19.44 -6.93 -2.37
C GLU A 36 -17.92 -6.89 -2.60
N PHE A 37 -17.52 -6.92 -3.87
CA PHE A 37 -16.13 -6.80 -4.26
C PHE A 37 -15.56 -5.41 -3.96
N THR A 38 -16.34 -4.34 -4.15
CA THR A 38 -15.89 -2.97 -3.84
C THR A 38 -15.66 -2.80 -2.35
N PHE A 39 -16.47 -3.42 -1.50
CA PHE A 39 -16.28 -3.40 -0.05
C PHE A 39 -15.00 -4.13 0.38
N LEU A 40 -14.77 -5.35 -0.12
CA LEU A 40 -13.56 -6.14 0.11
C LEU A 40 -12.29 -5.41 -0.37
N VAL A 41 -12.34 -4.85 -1.58
CA VAL A 41 -11.26 -4.04 -2.15
C VAL A 41 -11.01 -2.79 -1.32
N GLY A 42 -12.06 -2.12 -0.84
CA GLY A 42 -11.95 -0.96 0.05
C GLY A 42 -11.15 -1.30 1.30
N GLY A 43 -11.48 -2.42 1.96
CA GLY A 43 -10.73 -2.93 3.10
C GLY A 43 -9.27 -3.26 2.78
N ALA A 44 -9.02 -3.95 1.67
CA ALA A 44 -7.67 -4.28 1.22
C ALA A 44 -6.82 -3.04 0.91
N ILE A 45 -7.39 -2.01 0.28
CA ILE A 45 -6.70 -0.74 0.01
C ILE A 45 -6.30 -0.05 1.32
N ILE A 46 -7.20 -0.03 2.31
CA ILE A 46 -6.93 0.57 3.62
C ILE A 46 -5.80 -0.18 4.32
N ALA A 47 -5.85 -1.52 4.33
CA ALA A 47 -4.80 -2.35 4.93
C ALA A 47 -3.44 -2.12 4.28
N VAL A 48 -3.38 -2.08 2.93
CA VAL A 48 -2.14 -1.80 2.19
C VAL A 48 -1.60 -0.40 2.48
N LYS A 49 -2.47 0.61 2.57
CA LYS A 49 -2.05 1.97 2.92
C LYS A 49 -1.52 2.06 4.35
N LEU A 50 -2.16 1.39 5.31
CA LEU A 50 -1.69 1.31 6.70
C LEU A 50 -0.31 0.64 6.79
N ALA A 51 -0.12 -0.48 6.09
CA ALA A 51 1.18 -1.13 5.99
C ALA A 51 2.23 -0.19 5.37
N GLY A 52 1.87 0.54 4.31
CA GLY A 52 2.72 1.55 3.70
C GLY A 52 3.15 2.65 4.68
N ILE A 53 2.24 3.17 5.51
CA ILE A 53 2.55 4.17 6.55
C ILE A 53 3.56 3.62 7.56
N ILE A 54 3.36 2.39 8.05
CA ILE A 54 4.27 1.76 9.02
C ILE A 54 5.66 1.61 8.42
N ILE A 55 5.75 1.10 7.19
CA ILE A 55 7.02 0.92 6.48
C ILE A 55 7.70 2.28 6.23
N LEU A 56 6.94 3.32 5.93
CA LEU A 56 7.45 4.68 5.72
C LEU A 56 8.05 5.25 7.02
N ILE A 57 7.38 5.08 8.15
CA ILE A 57 7.87 5.48 9.48
C ILE A 57 9.16 4.72 9.81
N LEU A 58 9.18 3.40 9.63
CA LEU A 58 10.37 2.58 9.87
C LEU A 58 11.52 3.03 8.96
N GLY A 59 11.29 3.17 7.66
CA GLY A 59 12.31 3.64 6.71
C GLY A 59 12.87 5.01 7.09
N PHE A 60 12.02 5.93 7.56
CA PHE A 60 12.45 7.22 8.06
C PHE A 60 13.31 7.11 9.32
N LEU A 61 12.93 6.27 10.29
CA LEU A 61 13.75 6.01 11.49
C LEU A 61 15.13 5.44 11.12
N PHE A 62 15.19 4.52 10.16
CA PHE A 62 16.45 3.95 9.65
C PHE A 62 17.31 4.95 8.86
N LEU A 63 16.73 6.04 8.33
CA LEU A 63 17.49 7.13 7.71
C LEU A 63 18.15 8.04 8.75
N LEU A 64 17.55 8.17 9.93
CA LEU A 64 18.07 8.96 11.05
C LEU A 64 19.16 8.21 11.86
N LEU A 65 19.26 6.89 11.68
CA LEU A 65 20.23 5.97 12.31
C LEU A 65 21.38 5.59 11.36
#